data_AF-A0A200HCE2-F1
#
_entry.id   AF-A0A200HCE2-F1
#
_cell.length_a   1.000
_cell.length_b   1.000
_cell.length_c   1.000
_cell.angle_alpha   90.00
_cell.angle_beta   90.00
_cell.angle_gamma   90.00
#
_symmetry.space_group_name_H-M   'P 1'
#
loop_
_entity.id
_entity.type
_entity.pdbx_description
1 polymer ?
#
loop_
_entity_poly.entity_id
_entity_poly.type
_entity_poly.pdbx_seq_one_letter_code
_entity_poly.pdbx_strand_id
1 'polypeptide(L)' 'MSHGSSPAAWTAVITSLVGFTVGAVALIPEPNWTIFTIGCVLAVGAAPLGKIMSMAGLGIDRQKQH' A
#
# COMPACT_ATOMS: atom_id res chain seq x y z
N MET A 1 -5.52 -21.14 9.62
CA MET A 1 -4.73 -20.57 8.52
C MET A 1 -5.48 -19.36 7.96
N SER A 2 -5.29 -18.18 8.54
CA SER A 2 -5.74 -16.92 7.94
C SER A 2 -4.52 -16.01 7.94
N HIS A 3 -3.62 -16.29 7.00
CA HIS A 3 -2.23 -15.82 7.01
C HIS A 3 -1.96 -14.65 6.04
N GLY A 4 -3.02 -14.03 5.50
CA GLY A 4 -2.87 -12.92 4.55
C GLY A 4 -4.15 -12.18 4.24
N SER A 5 -5.22 -12.39 5.01
CA SER A 5 -6.58 -11.95 4.66
C SER A 5 -7.06 -10.75 5.48
N SER A 6 -6.20 -10.09 6.28
CA SER A 6 -6.67 -8.88 6.95
C SER A 6 -6.89 -7.78 5.91
N PRO A 7 -7.99 -7.02 5.99
CA PRO A 7 -8.23 -5.89 5.11
C PRO A 7 -7.07 -4.88 5.12
N ALA A 8 -6.35 -4.74 6.24
CA ALA A 8 -5.15 -3.90 6.34
C ALA A 8 -3.96 -4.40 5.50
N ALA A 9 -3.76 -5.72 5.39
CA ALA A 9 -2.67 -6.27 4.57
C ALA A 9 -2.97 -6.07 3.08
N TRP A 10 -4.20 -6.37 2.65
CA TRP A 10 -4.57 -6.31 1.24
C TRP A 10 -4.65 -4.87 0.71
N THR A 11 -5.06 -3.93 1.55
CA THR A 11 -5.03 -2.49 1.22
C THR A 11 -3.62 -1.96 1.03
N ALA A 12 -2.69 -2.29 1.93
CA ALA A 12 -1.27 -1.94 1.74
C ALA A 12 -0.71 -2.53 0.43
N VAL A 13 -1.11 -3.76 0.08
CA VAL A 13 -0.70 -4.40 -1.18
C VAL A 13 -1.29 -3.67 -2.39
N ILE A 14 -2.59 -3.41 -2.42
CA ILE A 14 -3.22 -2.68 -3.54
C ILE A 14 -2.60 -1.29 -3.70
N THR A 15 -2.43 -0.53 -2.62
CA THR A 15 -1.85 0.81 -2.70
C THR A 15 -0.44 0.75 -3.27
N SER A 16 0.37 -0.23 -2.84
CA SER A 16 1.72 -0.44 -3.39
C SER A 16 1.70 -0.76 -4.88
N LEU A 17 0.82 -1.66 -5.31
CA LEU A 17 0.68 -2.06 -6.71
C LEU A 17 0.20 -0.91 -7.58
N VAL A 18 -0.77 -0.13 -7.11
CA VAL A 18 -1.28 1.05 -7.83
C VAL A 18 -0.19 2.11 -7.95
N GLY A 19 0.51 2.44 -6.85
CA GLY A 19 1.60 3.42 -6.87
C GLY A 19 2.72 3.01 -7.82
N PHE A 20 3.11 1.74 -7.80
CA PHE A 20 4.11 1.20 -8.72
C PHE A 20 3.66 1.23 -10.17
N THR A 21 2.42 0.85 -10.46
CA THR A 21 1.85 0.85 -11.81
C THR A 21 1.78 2.28 -12.37
N VAL A 22 1.28 3.23 -11.58
CA VAL A 22 1.22 4.65 -11.96
C VAL A 22 2.62 5.22 -12.18
N GLY A 23 3.59 4.91 -11.30
CA GLY A 23 4.97 5.34 -11.46
C GLY A 23 5.64 4.76 -12.71
N ALA A 24 5.41 3.48 -13.01
CA ALA A 24 5.94 2.83 -14.21
C ALA A 24 5.35 3.41 -15.50
N VAL A 25 4.04 3.64 -15.54
CA VAL A 25 3.37 4.25 -16.70
C VAL A 25 3.79 5.70 -16.89
N ALA A 26 4.07 6.45 -15.81
CA ALA A 26 4.51 7.84 -15.89
C ALA A 26 5.87 8.02 -16.61
N LEU A 27 6.66 6.96 -16.74
CA LEU A 27 7.97 7.01 -17.39
C LEU A 27 7.92 6.68 -18.89
N ILE A 28 6.74 6.35 -19.45
CA ILE A 28 6.59 5.89 -20.83
C ILE A 28 5.49 6.71 -21.55
N PRO A 29 5.70 7.24 -22.77
CA PRO A 29 6.94 7.27 -23.57
C PRO A 29 7.85 8.49 -23.30
N GLU A 30 7.29 9.60 -22.77
CA GLU A 30 8.05 10.75 -22.26
C GLU A 30 7.95 10.78 -20.73
N PRO A 31 9.05 11.01 -20.00
CA PRO A 31 9.02 11.02 -18.54
C PRO A 31 8.17 12.17 -17.97
N ASN A 32 7.01 11.85 -17.40
CA ASN A 32 6.21 12.78 -16.65
C ASN A 32 6.61 12.74 -15.16
N TRP A 33 7.54 13.62 -14.79
CA TRP A 33 8.06 13.72 -13.43
C TRP A 33 6.99 13.97 -12.38
N THR A 34 5.93 14.73 -12.70
CA THR A 34 4.82 15.01 -11.77
C THR A 34 4.05 13.74 -11.43
N ILE A 35 3.62 12.98 -12.44
CA ILE A 35 2.87 11.72 -12.24
C ILE A 35 3.76 10.66 -11.58
N PHE A 36 5.05 10.65 -11.93
CA PHE A 36 6.03 9.76 -11.29
C PHE A 36 6.15 10.04 -9.79
N THR A 37 6.26 11.31 -9.36
CA THR A 37 6.26 11.64 -7.92
C THR A 37 4.97 11.23 -7.23
N ILE A 38 3.81 11.36 -7.88
CA ILE A 38 2.54 10.89 -7.34
C ILE A 38 2.56 9.35 -7.15
N GLY A 39 3.04 8.61 -8.14
CA GLY A 39 3.23 7.16 -8.06
C GLY A 39 4.17 6.75 -6.92
N CYS A 40 5.30 7.45 -6.75
CA CYS A 40 6.22 7.24 -5.63
C CYS A 40 5.57 7.51 -4.27
N VAL A 41 4.84 8.62 -4.13
CA VAL A 41 4.13 8.96 -2.89
C VAL A 41 3.08 7.89 -2.56
N LEU A 42 2.36 7.38 -3.56
CA LEU A 42 1.40 6.29 -3.37
C LEU A 42 2.09 4.99 -2.95
N ALA A 43 3.19 4.62 -3.60
CA ALA A 43 3.94 3.40 -3.28
C ALA A 43 4.54 3.45 -1.87
N VAL A 44 5.14 4.59 -1.48
CA VAL A 44 5.70 4.77 -0.13
C VAL A 44 4.60 4.94 0.91
N GLY A 45 3.48 5.57 0.55
CA GLY A 45 2.30 5.78 1.39
C GLY A 45 1.57 4.50 1.80
N ALA A 46 1.80 3.39 1.09
CA ALA A 46 1.27 2.08 1.47
C ALA A 46 1.74 1.59 2.85
N ALA A 47 2.98 1.93 3.25
CA ALA A 47 3.52 1.56 4.56
C ALA A 47 2.79 2.25 5.74
N PRO A 48 2.62 3.59 5.75
CA PRO A 48 1.83 4.25 6.79
C PRO A 48 0.34 3.87 6.71
N LEU A 49 -0.23 3.58 5.54
CA LEU A 49 -1.59 3.06 5.43
C LEU A 49 -1.78 1.73 6.17
N GLY A 50 -0.84 0.79 6.03
CA GLY A 50 -0.85 -0.45 6.80
C GLY A 50 -0.80 -0.22 8.33
N LYS A 51 -0.02 0.78 8.78
CA LYS A 51 0.01 1.19 10.19
C LYS A 51 -1.31 1.81 10.65
N ILE A 52 -1.89 2.72 9.87
CA ILE A 52 -3.17 3.37 10.19
C ILE A 52 -4.29 2.33 10.28
N MET A 53 -4.36 1.40 9.33
CA MET A 53 -5.38 0.36 9.33
C MET A 53 -5.16 -0.67 10.44
N SER A 54 -3.90 -0.93 10.82
CA SER A 54 -3.60 -1.70 12.02
C SER A 54 -4.04 -0.99 13.31
N MET A 55 -3.94 0.34 13.38
CA MET A 55 -4.42 1.12 14.52
C MET A 55 -5.96 1.22 14.56
N ALA A 56 -6.60 1.20 13.40
CA ALA A 56 -8.05 1.18 13.25
C ALA A 56 -8.70 -0.18 13.59
N GLY A 57 -7.93 -1.16 14.07
CA GLY A 57 -8.43 -2.50 14.43
C GLY A 57 -8.68 -3.42 13.23
N LEU A 58 -8.26 -3.02 12.02
CA LEU A 58 -8.35 -3.83 10.80
C LEU A 58 -7.06 -4.60 10.50
N GLY A 59 -6.02 -4.39 11.31
CA GLY A 59 -4.85 -5.27 11.37
C GLY A 59 -5.26 -6.63 11.93
N ILE A 60 -4.50 -7.68 11.63
CA ILE A 60 -4.69 -8.96 12.33
C ILE A 60 -4.55 -8.62 13.80
N ASP A 61 -5.66 -8.71 14.55
CA ASP A 61 -5.67 -8.54 15.99
C ASP A 61 -4.47 -9.28 16.55
N ARG A 62 -3.80 -8.67 17.54
CA ARG A 62 -2.89 -9.39 18.40
C ARG A 62 -3.56 -10.73 18.75
N GLN A 63 -3.15 -11.81 18.08
CA GLN A 63 -3.31 -13.18 18.57
C GLN A 63 -2.33 -13.33 19.74
N LYS A 64 -2.58 -12.52 20.78
CA LYS A 64 -2.22 -12.75 22.16
C LYS A 64 -3.56 -12.94 22.87
N GLN A 65 -4.23 -14.05 22.57
CA GLN A 65 -5.08 -14.66 23.58
C GLN A 65 -4.32 -15.90 24.05
N HIS A 66 -3.73 -15.74 25.23
CA HIS A 66 -3.55 -16.84 26.16
C HIS A 66 -4.93 -17.42 26.50
#